data_AF-A0A518ALZ2-F1
#
_entry.id   AF-A0A518ALZ2-F1
#
_cell.length_a   1.000
_cell.length_b   1.000
_cell.length_c   1.000
_cell.angle_alpha   90.00
_cell.angle_beta   90.00
_cell.angle_gamma   90.00
#
_symmetry.space_group_name_H-M   'P 1'
#
loop_
_entity.id
_entity.type
_entity.pdbx_description
1 polymer ?
#
loop_
_entity_poly.entity_id
_entity_poly.type
_entity_poly.pdbx_seq_one_letter_code
_entity_poly.pdbx_strand_id
1 'polypeptide(L)'
;MKPILHFALLLVLSWCVMTTTHEVGHLVGGYLSGGTLRQAELRPWHLPHSRFSPDPRPLITLWSGPVLGVLVPIALAAIIRRRWGWFVANFCLLANGVYLALAWTTGDQLLDTARLFSAGASRWSVAVFCLGTIGLGYPRFRQSLMEVFKPRTREASDAES
;
A
#
# COMPACT_ATOMS: atom_id res chain seq x y z
N MET A 1 -1.53 -7.90 26.63
CA MET A 1 -0.24 -7.47 26.02
C MET A 1 0.10 -8.22 24.73
N LYS A 2 0.11 -9.56 24.70
CA LYS A 2 0.45 -10.36 23.50
C LYS A 2 -0.32 -9.98 22.20
N PRO A 3 -1.65 -9.78 22.18
CA PRO A 3 -2.37 -9.44 20.94
C PRO A 3 -2.05 -8.02 20.45
N ILE A 4 -1.85 -7.08 21.38
CA ILE A 4 -1.50 -5.69 21.06
C ILE A 4 -0.10 -5.63 20.43
N LEU A 5 0.88 -6.35 20.99
CA LEU A 5 2.22 -6.41 20.42
C LEU A 5 2.20 -7.05 19.03
N HIS A 6 1.46 -8.15 18.85
CA HIS A 6 1.32 -8.79 17.54
C HIS A 6 0.69 -7.85 16.51
N PHE A 7 -0.38 -7.15 16.89
CA PHE A 7 -1.02 -6.14 16.06
C PHE A 7 -0.04 -5.01 15.68
N ALA A 8 0.71 -4.47 16.65
CA ALA A 8 1.68 -3.41 16.40
C ALA A 8 2.78 -3.88 15.42
N LEU A 9 3.29 -5.11 15.59
CA LEU A 9 4.26 -5.70 14.66
C LEU A 9 3.69 -5.85 13.25
N LEU A 10 2.45 -6.33 13.12
CA LEU A 10 1.78 -6.42 11.82
C LEU A 10 1.59 -5.05 11.19
N LEU A 11 1.27 -4.03 11.97
CA LEU A 11 1.08 -2.67 11.48
C LEU A 11 2.40 -2.07 10.95
N VAL A 12 3.49 -2.21 11.71
CA VAL A 12 4.84 -1.78 11.27
C VAL A 12 5.26 -2.53 10.00
N LEU A 13 5.07 -3.85 9.97
CA LEU A 13 5.35 -4.65 8.78
C LEU A 13 4.52 -4.17 7.58
N SER A 14 3.23 -3.92 7.78
CA SER A 14 2.33 -3.47 6.72
C SER A 14 2.73 -2.10 6.17
N TRP A 15 3.15 -1.18 7.05
CA TRP A 15 3.68 0.13 6.65
C TRP A 15 4.93 0.00 5.78
N CYS A 16 5.91 -0.80 6.22
CA CYS A 16 7.14 -1.03 5.46
C CYS A 16 6.84 -1.67 4.10
N VAL A 17 5.93 -2.65 4.04
CA VAL A 17 5.55 -3.28 2.77
C VAL A 17 4.82 -2.30 1.85
N MET A 18 3.87 -1.52 2.38
CA MET A 18 3.14 -0.52 1.59
C MET A 18 4.09 0.49 0.96
N THR A 19 4.92 1.15 1.77
CA THR A 19 5.86 2.18 1.31
C THR A 19 6.88 1.63 0.31
N THR A 20 7.46 0.46 0.60
CA THR A 20 8.45 -0.17 -0.28
C THR A 20 7.85 -0.59 -1.61
N THR A 21 6.71 -1.29 -1.59
CA THR A 21 6.09 -1.79 -2.85
C THR A 21 5.54 -0.66 -3.71
N HIS A 22 5.02 0.40 -3.07
CA HIS A 22 4.61 1.61 -3.76
C HIS A 22 5.80 2.28 -4.45
N GLU A 23 6.88 2.54 -3.73
CA GLU A 23 8.02 3.25 -4.28
C GLU A 23 8.79 2.42 -5.33
N VAL A 24 8.94 1.11 -5.08
CA VAL A 24 9.48 0.17 -6.10
C VAL A 24 8.60 0.16 -7.34
N GLY A 25 7.28 0.34 -7.18
CA GLY A 25 6.37 0.46 -8.31
C GLY A 25 6.71 1.66 -9.20
N HIS A 26 7.01 2.81 -8.62
CA HIS A 26 7.50 3.97 -9.38
C HIS A 26 8.84 3.70 -10.07
N LEU A 27 9.77 3.03 -9.38
CA LEU A 27 11.06 2.68 -9.97
C LEU A 27 10.90 1.76 -11.19
N VAL A 28 10.05 0.74 -11.08
CA VAL A 28 9.76 -0.19 -12.17
C VAL A 28 9.07 0.55 -13.33
N GLY A 29 8.06 1.37 -13.03
CA GLY A 29 7.35 2.15 -14.05
C GLY A 29 8.24 3.14 -14.78
N GLY A 30 9.11 3.84 -14.06
CA GLY A 30 10.06 4.80 -14.61
C GLY A 30 11.18 4.14 -15.43
N TYR A 31 11.66 2.97 -15.01
CA TYR A 31 12.64 2.23 -15.80
C TYR A 31 12.01 1.68 -17.09
N LEU A 32 10.81 1.09 -17.01
CA LEU A 32 10.09 0.55 -18.16
C LEU A 32 9.61 1.64 -19.14
N SER A 33 9.36 2.86 -18.67
CA SER A 33 9.04 3.99 -19.54
C SER A 33 10.26 4.53 -20.28
N GLY A 34 11.48 4.18 -19.88
CA GLY A 34 12.73 4.73 -20.42
C GLY A 34 13.20 5.98 -19.69
N GLY A 35 12.68 6.25 -18.48
CA GLY A 35 13.12 7.34 -17.64
C GLY A 35 14.53 7.12 -17.07
N THR A 36 15.26 8.22 -16.85
CA THR A 36 16.57 8.17 -16.16
C THR A 36 16.40 8.50 -14.68
N LEU A 37 16.68 7.54 -13.79
CA LEU A 37 16.59 7.75 -12.35
C LEU A 37 17.64 8.78 -11.90
N ARG A 38 17.21 9.78 -11.14
CA ARG A 38 18.11 10.80 -10.56
C ARG A 38 18.28 10.63 -9.06
N GLN A 39 17.19 10.34 -8.37
CA GLN A 39 17.18 10.21 -6.92
C GLN A 39 16.10 9.21 -6.53
N ALA A 40 16.42 8.33 -5.59
CA ALA A 40 15.49 7.42 -4.95
C ALA A 40 15.78 7.41 -3.44
N GLU A 41 14.74 7.61 -2.63
CA GLU A 41 14.79 7.45 -1.18
C GLU A 41 13.73 6.41 -0.80
N LEU A 42 14.17 5.29 -0.23
CA LEU A 42 13.32 4.13 0.06
C LEU A 42 13.01 3.96 1.55
N ARG A 43 13.59 4.80 2.42
CA ARG A 43 13.44 4.67 3.87
C ARG A 43 11.96 4.88 4.25
N PRO A 44 11.26 3.88 4.84
CA PRO A 44 9.83 3.98 5.15
C PRO A 44 9.45 5.08 6.14
N TRP A 45 10.43 5.58 6.90
CA TRP A 45 10.28 6.62 7.92
C TRP A 45 10.52 8.04 7.39
N HIS A 46 11.07 8.17 6.18
CA HIS A 46 10.99 9.41 5.40
C HIS A 46 9.93 9.21 4.33
N LEU A 47 9.29 10.26 3.83
CA LEU A 47 8.33 10.12 2.74
C LEU A 47 9.11 9.56 1.52
N PRO A 48 8.91 8.28 1.12
CA PRO A 48 9.67 7.69 0.04
C PRO A 48 9.38 8.44 -1.24
N HIS A 49 10.40 8.63 -2.07
CA HIS A 49 10.22 9.27 -3.35
C HIS A 49 11.28 8.86 -4.36
N SER A 50 10.86 8.76 -5.61
CA SER A 50 11.73 8.62 -6.78
C SER A 50 11.49 9.76 -7.75
N ARG A 51 12.57 10.22 -8.36
CA ARG A 51 12.55 11.27 -9.37
C ARG A 51 13.30 10.80 -10.60
N PHE A 52 12.59 10.78 -11.72
CA PHE A 52 13.13 10.49 -13.04
C PHE A 52 13.25 11.80 -13.83
N SER A 53 14.38 11.99 -14.53
CA SER A 53 14.58 13.13 -15.43
C SER A 53 15.66 12.82 -16.48
N PRO A 54 15.32 12.78 -17.78
CA PRO A 54 13.97 12.93 -18.34
C PRO A 54 13.06 11.74 -17.97
N ASP A 55 11.75 12.00 -17.85
CA ASP A 55 10.71 10.96 -17.78
C ASP A 55 9.82 11.09 -19.02
N PRO A 56 9.96 10.18 -20.01
CA PRO A 56 9.22 10.26 -21.26
C PRO A 56 7.74 9.89 -21.10
N ARG A 57 7.35 9.17 -20.03
CA ARG A 57 5.95 8.74 -19.79
C ARG A 57 5.60 8.82 -18.30
N PRO A 58 5.48 10.04 -17.75
CA PRO A 58 5.29 10.25 -16.31
C PRO A 58 4.03 9.60 -15.76
N LEU A 59 2.96 9.47 -16.56
CA LEU A 59 1.76 8.75 -16.14
C LEU A 59 2.02 7.27 -15.85
N ILE A 60 2.87 6.59 -16.63
CA ILE A 60 3.20 5.19 -16.39
C ILE A 60 4.01 5.08 -15.10
N THR A 61 5.03 5.92 -14.94
CA THR A 61 5.85 5.99 -13.73
C THR A 61 4.99 6.21 -12.49
N LEU A 62 4.13 7.22 -12.51
CA LEU A 62 3.30 7.62 -11.37
C LEU A 62 2.19 6.61 -11.06
N TRP A 63 1.54 6.00 -12.05
CA TRP A 63 0.53 4.98 -11.78
C TRP A 63 1.12 3.65 -11.33
N SER A 64 2.35 3.32 -11.75
CA SER A 64 2.98 2.06 -11.38
C SER A 64 3.20 1.93 -9.88
N GLY A 65 3.41 3.05 -9.16
CA GLY A 65 3.53 3.04 -7.70
C GLY A 65 2.27 2.52 -6.99
N PRO A 66 1.12 3.22 -7.09
CA PRO A 66 -0.13 2.77 -6.51
C PRO A 66 -0.60 1.40 -7.02
N VAL A 67 -0.42 1.11 -8.31
CA VAL A 67 -0.86 -0.17 -8.90
C VAL A 67 -0.04 -1.33 -8.35
N LEU A 68 1.30 -1.26 -8.40
CA LEU A 68 2.14 -2.34 -7.89
C LEU A 68 2.13 -2.40 -6.35
N GLY A 69 2.00 -1.25 -5.68
CA GLY A 69 1.79 -1.15 -4.24
C GLY A 69 0.52 -1.85 -3.73
N VAL A 70 -0.43 -2.16 -4.62
CA VAL A 70 -1.63 -2.96 -4.32
C VAL A 70 -1.49 -4.39 -4.83
N LEU A 71 -1.10 -4.58 -6.08
CA LEU A 71 -1.09 -5.90 -6.73
C LEU A 71 -0.02 -6.84 -6.13
N VAL A 72 1.18 -6.31 -5.83
CA VAL A 72 2.29 -7.13 -5.30
C VAL A 72 1.95 -7.69 -3.92
N PRO A 73 1.49 -6.90 -2.93
CA PRO A 73 1.08 -7.45 -1.64
C PRO A 73 -0.04 -8.48 -1.73
N ILE A 74 -1.04 -8.27 -2.60
CA ILE A 74 -2.13 -9.23 -2.82
C ILE A 74 -1.61 -10.55 -3.40
N ALA A 75 -0.75 -10.48 -4.43
CA ALA A 75 -0.15 -11.66 -5.03
C ALA A 75 0.69 -12.44 -4.01
N LEU A 76 1.51 -11.75 -3.21
CA LEU A 76 2.31 -12.37 -2.15
C LEU A 76 1.43 -13.02 -1.09
N ALA A 77 0.33 -12.37 -0.67
CA ALA A 77 -0.61 -12.96 0.27
C ALA A 77 -1.28 -14.23 -0.29
N ALA A 78 -1.62 -14.24 -1.58
CA ALA A 78 -2.20 -15.40 -2.26
C ALA A 78 -1.21 -16.57 -2.41
N ILE A 79 0.09 -16.29 -2.54
CA ILE A 79 1.16 -17.29 -2.57
C ILE A 79 1.44 -17.84 -1.16
N ILE A 80 1.60 -16.95 -0.18
CA ILE A 80 1.93 -17.31 1.21
C ILE A 80 0.76 -18.03 1.88
N ARG A 81 -0.48 -17.66 1.55
CA ARG A 81 -1.74 -18.24 2.08
C ARG A 81 -1.84 -18.23 3.61
N ARG A 82 -1.17 -17.29 4.27
CA ARG A 82 -1.24 -17.08 5.72
C ARG A 82 -2.09 -15.85 6.04
N ARG A 83 -2.86 -15.90 7.14
CA ARG A 83 -3.73 -14.80 7.59
C ARG A 83 -2.98 -13.47 7.76
N TRP A 84 -1.77 -13.51 8.31
CA TRP A 84 -0.95 -12.31 8.47
C TRP A 84 -0.56 -11.67 7.12
N GLY A 85 -0.39 -12.46 6.05
CA GLY A 85 -0.10 -11.95 4.72
C GLY A 85 -1.29 -11.20 4.14
N TRP A 86 -2.50 -11.74 4.33
CA TRP A 86 -3.74 -11.05 3.96
C TRP A 86 -3.98 -9.78 4.77
N PHE A 87 -3.60 -9.75 6.06
CA PHE A 87 -3.62 -8.53 6.86
C PHE A 87 -2.77 -7.43 6.21
N VAL A 88 -1.53 -7.75 5.84
CA VAL A 88 -0.61 -6.83 5.16
C VAL A 88 -1.18 -6.37 3.82
N ALA A 89 -1.67 -7.29 2.98
CA ALA A 89 -2.23 -6.96 1.68
C ALA A 89 -3.47 -6.06 1.77
N ASN A 90 -4.36 -6.33 2.72
CA ASN A 90 -5.56 -5.51 2.96
C ASN A 90 -5.19 -4.11 3.47
N PHE A 91 -4.17 -4.01 4.33
CA PHE A 91 -3.61 -2.73 4.74
C PHE A 91 -3.05 -1.97 3.54
N CYS A 92 -2.20 -2.59 2.72
CA CYS A 92 -1.61 -1.95 1.54
C CYS A 92 -2.71 -1.48 0.56
N LEU A 93 -3.72 -2.31 0.30
CA LEU A 93 -4.86 -1.96 -0.53
C LEU A 93 -5.57 -0.69 -0.03
N LEU A 94 -5.91 -0.65 1.25
CA LEU A 94 -6.58 0.50 1.86
C LEU A 94 -5.67 1.73 1.90
N ALA A 95 -4.42 1.57 2.34
CA ALA A 95 -3.46 2.65 2.52
C ALA A 95 -3.10 3.35 1.20
N ASN A 96 -2.94 2.62 0.09
CA ASN A 96 -2.71 3.22 -1.22
C ASN A 96 -3.87 4.12 -1.65
N GLY A 97 -5.11 3.68 -1.45
CA GLY A 97 -6.30 4.48 -1.75
C GLY A 97 -6.44 5.71 -0.88
N VAL A 98 -6.26 5.55 0.44
CA VAL A 98 -6.30 6.65 1.40
C VAL A 98 -5.18 7.66 1.13
N TYR A 99 -3.98 7.20 0.80
CA TYR A 99 -2.84 8.05 0.48
C TYR A 99 -3.13 8.95 -0.74
N LEU A 100 -3.62 8.38 -1.85
CA LEU A 100 -4.01 9.17 -3.03
C LEU A 100 -5.17 10.14 -2.74
N ALA A 101 -6.15 9.71 -1.94
CA ALA A 101 -7.29 10.55 -1.55
C ALA A 101 -6.85 11.73 -0.67
N LEU A 102 -5.99 11.50 0.33
CA LEU A 102 -5.44 12.56 1.17
C LEU A 102 -4.57 13.50 0.35
N ALA A 103 -3.73 12.96 -0.52
CA ALA A 103 -2.90 13.75 -1.45
C ALA A 103 -3.73 14.62 -2.40
N TRP A 104 -4.93 14.17 -2.79
CA TRP A 104 -5.88 15.02 -3.50
C TRP A 104 -6.28 16.22 -2.64
N THR A 105 -6.69 15.97 -1.39
CA THR A 105 -7.21 17.03 -0.52
C THR A 105 -6.15 18.03 -0.06
N THR A 106 -4.90 17.60 0.13
CA THR A 106 -3.81 18.48 0.56
C THR A 106 -3.17 19.25 -0.59
N GLY A 107 -3.23 18.71 -1.82
CA GLY A 107 -2.66 19.34 -3.01
C GLY A 107 -1.12 19.47 -2.98
N ASP A 108 -0.45 18.77 -2.07
CA ASP A 108 1.00 18.84 -1.94
C ASP A 108 1.69 18.21 -3.17
N GLN A 109 2.58 18.98 -3.82
CA GLN A 109 3.34 18.56 -5.00
C GLN A 109 4.36 17.45 -4.69
N LEU A 110 4.67 17.23 -3.42
CA LEU A 110 5.47 16.09 -2.99
C LEU A 110 4.70 14.77 -3.07
N LEU A 111 3.37 14.82 -3.10
CA LEU A 111 2.51 13.64 -3.16
C LEU A 111 2.10 13.31 -4.60
N ASP A 112 1.80 12.03 -4.84
CA ASP A 112 1.61 11.53 -6.21
C ASP A 112 0.37 12.07 -6.90
N THR A 113 -0.69 12.42 -6.16
CA THR A 113 -1.92 12.93 -6.78
C THR A 113 -1.70 14.25 -7.51
N ALA A 114 -0.95 15.18 -6.92
CA ALA A 114 -0.61 16.45 -7.57
C ALA A 114 0.27 16.23 -8.82
N ARG A 115 1.22 15.29 -8.74
CA ARG A 115 2.08 14.90 -9.87
C ARG A 115 1.31 14.19 -10.97
N LEU A 116 0.34 13.36 -10.62
CA LEU A 116 -0.55 12.68 -11.55
C LEU A 116 -1.36 13.70 -12.34
N PHE A 117 -1.94 14.68 -11.66
CA PHE A 117 -2.71 15.73 -12.34
C PHE A 117 -1.82 16.64 -13.20
N SER A 118 -0.61 16.99 -12.76
CA SER A 118 0.32 17.76 -13.59
C SER A 118 0.83 16.97 -14.81
N ALA A 119 0.91 15.65 -14.70
CA ALA A 119 1.22 14.74 -15.81
C ALA A 119 0.00 14.46 -16.73
N GLY A 120 -1.17 15.01 -16.44
CA GLY A 120 -2.38 14.88 -17.28
C GLY A 120 -3.32 13.73 -16.91
N ALA A 121 -3.21 13.14 -15.72
CA ALA A 121 -4.12 12.08 -15.27
C ALA A 121 -5.56 12.61 -15.12
N SER A 122 -6.53 11.80 -15.51
CA SER A 122 -7.94 12.12 -15.33
C SER A 122 -8.34 12.04 -13.85
N ARG A 123 -9.02 13.06 -13.34
CA ARG A 123 -9.60 13.06 -11.98
C ARG A 123 -10.50 11.86 -11.73
N TRP A 124 -11.20 11.40 -12.75
CA TRP A 124 -12.04 10.21 -12.67
C TRP A 124 -11.24 8.93 -12.47
N SER A 125 -10.09 8.78 -13.14
CA SER A 125 -9.22 7.61 -12.95
C SER A 125 -8.70 7.52 -11.51
N VAL A 126 -8.28 8.66 -10.93
CA VAL A 126 -7.86 8.75 -9.53
C VAL A 126 -9.04 8.46 -8.59
N ALA A 127 -10.22 9.04 -8.84
CA ALA A 127 -11.41 8.81 -8.03
C ALA A 127 -11.84 7.33 -8.03
N VAL A 128 -11.90 6.69 -9.22
CA VAL A 128 -12.24 5.27 -9.35
C VAL A 128 -11.23 4.40 -8.62
N PHE A 129 -9.93 4.69 -8.75
CA PHE A 129 -8.91 3.96 -8.02
C PHE A 129 -9.09 4.09 -6.50
N CYS A 130 -9.25 5.32 -5.98
CA CYS A 130 -9.47 5.56 -4.55
C CYS A 130 -10.74 4.87 -4.03
N LEU A 131 -11.88 5.03 -4.72
CA LEU A 131 -13.14 4.41 -4.32
C LEU A 131 -13.07 2.89 -4.36
N GLY A 132 -12.44 2.31 -5.39
CA GLY A 132 -12.28 0.86 -5.49
C GLY A 132 -11.37 0.31 -4.40
N THR A 133 -10.20 0.91 -4.19
CA THR A 133 -9.22 0.45 -3.21
C THR A 133 -9.69 0.65 -1.76
N ILE A 134 -10.30 1.79 -1.44
CA ILE A 134 -10.88 2.03 -0.11
C ILE A 134 -12.11 1.14 0.11
N GLY A 135 -13.02 1.09 -0.86
CA GLY A 135 -14.26 0.32 -0.77
C GLY A 135 -14.03 -1.18 -0.59
N LEU A 136 -12.99 -1.73 -1.24
CA LEU A 136 -12.59 -3.13 -1.07
C LEU A 136 -11.65 -3.35 0.12
N GLY A 137 -10.75 -2.42 0.39
CA GLY A 137 -9.72 -2.52 1.42
C GLY A 137 -10.27 -2.38 2.82
N TYR A 138 -11.14 -1.41 3.07
CA TYR A 138 -11.70 -1.13 4.40
C TYR A 138 -12.44 -2.34 5.01
N PRO A 139 -13.43 -2.97 4.36
CA PRO A 139 -14.16 -4.08 4.98
C PRO A 139 -13.24 -5.28 5.24
N ARG A 140 -12.30 -5.57 4.33
CA ARG A 140 -11.36 -6.68 4.48
C ARG A 140 -10.33 -6.43 5.58
N PHE A 141 -9.78 -5.22 5.64
CA PHE A 141 -8.85 -4.85 6.70
C PHE A 141 -9.55 -4.86 8.07
N ARG A 142 -10.79 -4.36 8.15
CA ARG A 142 -11.63 -4.47 9.36
C ARG A 142 -11.84 -5.92 9.79
N GLN A 143 -12.09 -6.84 8.85
CA GLN A 143 -12.17 -8.27 9.17
C GLN A 143 -10.86 -8.81 9.73
N SER A 144 -9.72 -8.47 9.11
CA SER A 144 -8.40 -8.88 9.61
C SER A 144 -8.10 -8.34 11.01
N LEU A 145 -8.51 -7.10 11.32
CA LEU A 145 -8.42 -6.54 12.67
C LEU A 145 -9.22 -7.37 13.68
N MET A 146 -10.49 -7.68 13.35
CA MET A 146 -11.34 -8.48 14.24
C MET A 146 -10.76 -9.88 14.49
N GLU A 147 -10.12 -10.49 13.50
CA GLU A 147 -9.45 -11.79 13.66
C GLU A 147 -8.25 -11.73 14.60
N VAL A 148 -7.46 -10.66 14.56
CA VAL A 148 -6.29 -10.46 15.44
C VAL A 148 -6.72 -10.29 16.90
N PHE A 149 -7.84 -9.61 17.14
CA PHE A 149 -8.36 -9.35 18.49
C PHE A 149 -9.37 -10.39 18.99
N LYS A 150 -9.78 -11.36 18.15
CA LYS A 150 -10.67 -12.43 18.59
C LYS A 150 -9.99 -13.21 19.73
N PRO A 151 -10.64 -13.35 20.90
CA PRO A 151 -10.12 -14.18 21.97
C PRO A 151 -9.87 -15.59 21.41
N ARG A 152 -8.66 -16.14 21.59
CA ARG A 152 -8.49 -17.59 21.41
C ARG A 152 -9.35 -18.24 22.48
N THR A 153 -10.49 -18.80 22.10
CA THR A 153 -11.24 -19.71 22.96
C THR A 153 -10.26 -20.80 23.39
N ARG A 154 -9.91 -20.79 24.68
CA ARG A 154 -9.15 -21.87 25.31
C ARG A 154 -10.16 -23.00 25.54
N GLU A 155 -10.31 -23.88 24.57
CA GLU A 155 -11.04 -25.15 24.66
C GLU A 155 -10.29 -26.12 23.73
N ALA A 156 -9.83 -27.32 24.10
CA ALA A 156 -10.05 -28.15 25.26
C ALA A 156 -8.77 -29.00 25.50
N SER A 157 -8.07 -28.81 26.62
CA SER A 157 -6.95 -29.67 27.04
C SER A 157 -6.76 -29.75 28.56
N ASP A 158 -7.48 -28.93 29.34
CA ASP A 158 -7.35 -28.92 30.80
C ASP A 158 -8.59 -29.51 31.50
N ALA A 159 -9.43 -30.27 30.77
CA ALA A 159 -10.59 -30.99 31.31
C ALA A 159 -10.38 -32.52 31.40
N GLU A 160 -9.18 -33.03 31.07
CA GLU A 160 -8.85 -34.47 31.10
C GLU A 160 -7.47 -34.78 31.74
N SER A 161 -6.96 -33.95 32.66
CA SER A 161 -5.78 -34.32 33.47
C SER A 161 -5.94 -34.03 34.94
#